data_AF-A0A747GHD0-F1
#
_entry.id   AF-A0A747GHD0-F1
#
_cell.length_a   1.000
_cell.length_b   1.000
_cell.length_c   1.000
_cell.angle_alpha   90.00
_cell.angle_beta   90.00
_cell.angle_gamma   90.00
#
_symmetry.space_group_name_H-M   'P 1'
#
loop_
_entity.id
_entity.type
_entity.pdbx_description
1 polymer ?
#
loop_
_entity_poly.entity_id
_entity_poly.type
_entity_poly.pdbx_seq_one_letter_code
_entity_poly.pdbx_strand_id
1 'polypeptide(L)' 'VFLAGINDGVVPEVKAISSDDPVEQRDALFNERALLHVAATRAVKGLFVSSYGVPSTLLTVH' A
#
# COMPACT_ATOMS: atom_id res chain seq x y z
N VAL A 1 1.99 -10.77 -11.94
CA VAL A 1 1.11 -10.42 -10.79
C VAL A 1 0.41 -9.12 -11.13
N PHE A 2 -0.88 -9.02 -10.81
CA PHE A 2 -1.66 -7.81 -10.95
C PHE A 2 -1.99 -7.29 -9.55
N LEU A 3 -1.54 -6.08 -9.25
CA LEU A 3 -1.94 -5.32 -8.07
C LEU A 3 -2.98 -4.31 -8.56
N ALA A 4 -4.24 -4.55 -8.24
CA ALA A 4 -5.35 -3.76 -8.75
C ALA A 4 -5.90 -2.82 -7.69
N GLY A 5 -6.28 -1.61 -8.10
CA GLY A 5 -6.91 -0.63 -7.21
C GLY A 5 -5.96 -0.05 -6.16
N ILE A 6 -4.69 0.12 -6.51
CA ILE A 6 -3.67 0.69 -5.61
C ILE A 6 -3.85 2.21 -5.54
N ASN A 7 -4.87 2.61 -4.79
CA ASN A 7 -5.37 3.97 -4.66
C ASN A 7 -5.25 4.49 -3.24
N ASP A 8 -5.24 5.81 -3.11
CA ASP A 8 -5.35 6.45 -1.81
C ASP A 8 -6.66 6.06 -1.10
N GLY A 9 -6.57 5.79 0.20
CA GLY A 9 -7.68 5.28 1.01
C GLY A 9 -8.06 3.80 0.80
N VAL A 10 -7.48 3.12 -0.19
CA VAL A 10 -7.60 1.66 -0.38
C VAL A 10 -6.31 0.95 0.03
N VAL A 11 -5.18 1.49 -0.41
CA VAL A 11 -3.83 1.07 -0.03
C VAL A 11 -3.07 2.36 0.27
N PRO A 12 -2.65 2.64 1.51
CA PRO A 12 -2.90 1.85 2.71
C PRO A 12 -4.40 1.86 3.08
N GLU A 13 -4.88 0.76 3.66
CA GLU A 13 -6.27 0.69 4.14
C GLU A 13 -6.44 1.60 5.37
N VAL A 14 -7.43 2.50 5.30
CA VAL A 14 -7.57 3.59 6.29
C VAL A 14 -7.81 3.07 7.70
N LYS A 15 -8.60 2.01 7.87
CA LYS A 15 -8.90 1.46 9.20
C LYS A 15 -7.69 0.73 9.81
N ALA A 16 -6.85 0.14 8.97
CA ALA A 16 -5.64 -0.55 9.39
C ALA A 16 -4.62 0.43 9.99
N ILE A 17 -4.59 1.66 9.47
CA ILE A 17 -3.70 2.73 9.96
C ILE A 17 -4.39 3.72 10.92
N SER A 18 -5.68 3.57 11.20
CA SER A 18 -6.38 4.45 12.13
C SER A 18 -6.13 4.01 13.58
N SER A 19 -5.24 4.71 14.28
CA SER A 19 -5.03 4.60 15.72
C SER A 19 -4.83 6.00 16.32
N ASP A 20 -5.20 6.18 17.59
CA ASP A 20 -4.94 7.42 18.33
C ASP A 20 -3.47 7.50 18.80
N ASP A 21 -2.72 6.39 18.77
CA ASP A 21 -1.31 6.35 19.10
C ASP A 21 -0.43 6.59 17.84
N PRO A 22 0.41 7.63 17.81
CA PRO A 22 1.27 7.93 16.66
C PRO A 22 2.31 6.84 16.37
N VAL A 23 2.71 6.04 17.37
CA VAL A 23 3.63 4.91 17.18
C VAL A 23 2.91 3.79 16.44
N GLU A 24 1.71 3.43 16.88
CA GLU A 24 0.90 2.40 16.22
C GLU A 24 0.53 2.80 14.78
N GLN A 25 0.17 4.07 14.53
CA GLN A 25 -0.09 4.56 13.17
C GLN A 25 1.11 4.36 12.24
N ARG A 26 2.32 4.66 12.74
CA ARG A 26 3.55 4.49 11.96
C ARG A 26 3.85 3.02 11.70
N ASP A 27 3.67 2.17 12.70
CA ASP A 27 3.91 0.73 12.58
C ASP A 27 2.89 0.07 11.64
N ALA A 28 1.62 0.48 11.71
CA ALA A 28 0.58 0.05 10.78
C ALA A 28 0.89 0.47 9.33
N LEU A 29 1.30 1.72 9.12
CA LEU A 29 1.71 2.20 7.80
C LEU A 29 2.94 1.43 7.27
N PHE A 30 3.91 1.14 8.15
CA PHE A 30 5.06 0.32 7.81
C PHE A 30 4.65 -1.09 7.39
N ASN A 31 3.70 -1.70 8.10
CA ASN A 31 3.16 -3.01 7.77
C ASN A 31 2.45 -3.02 6.41
N GLU A 32 1.65 -2.01 6.09
CA GLU A 32 1.01 -1.86 4.77
C GLU A 32 2.04 -1.75 3.64
N ARG A 33 3.12 -0.97 3.87
CA ARG A 33 4.22 -0.88 2.91
C ARG A 33 4.95 -2.20 2.73
N ALA A 34 5.17 -2.95 3.80
CA ALA A 34 5.77 -4.28 3.76
C ALA A 34 4.85 -5.27 3.01
N LEU A 35 3.55 -5.22 3.25
CA LEU A 35 2.56 -6.06 2.56
C LEU A 35 2.56 -5.79 1.05
N LEU A 36 2.55 -4.51 0.65
CA LEU A 36 2.64 -4.11 -0.75
C LEU A 36 3.93 -4.61 -1.39
N HIS A 37 5.06 -4.50 -0.69
CA HIS A 37 6.36 -5.01 -1.15
C HIS A 37 6.35 -6.54 -1.34
N VAL A 38 5.82 -7.29 -0.37
CA VAL A 38 5.71 -8.75 -0.46
C VAL A 38 4.78 -9.15 -1.62
N ALA A 39 3.65 -8.47 -1.79
CA ALA A 39 2.74 -8.72 -2.91
C ALA A 39 3.42 -8.47 -4.27
N ALA A 40 4.18 -7.38 -4.38
CA ALA A 40 4.94 -7.03 -5.58
C ALA A 40 6.04 -8.07 -5.90
N THR A 41 6.79 -8.53 -4.90
CA THR A 41 7.89 -9.49 -5.08
C THR A 41 7.43 -10.91 -5.41
N ARG A 42 6.13 -11.22 -5.29
CA ARG A 42 5.57 -12.47 -5.88
C ARG A 42 5.61 -12.49 -7.42
N ALA A 43 5.84 -11.34 -8.06
CA ALA A 43 5.91 -11.24 -9.50
C ALA A 43 7.19 -11.87 -10.06
N VAL A 44 7.07 -13.03 -10.71
CA VAL A 44 8.23 -13.70 -11.35
C VAL A 44 8.50 -13.18 -12.77
N LYS A 45 7.46 -12.98 -13.58
CA LYS A 45 7.59 -12.58 -15.00
C LYS A 45 7.25 -11.13 -15.29
N GLY A 46 6.50 -10.49 -14.40
CA GLY A 46 6.00 -9.14 -14.61
C GLY A 46 5.04 -8.71 -13.51
N LEU A 47 5.15 -7.45 -13.13
CA LEU A 47 4.29 -6.77 -12.17
C LEU A 47 3.48 -5.71 -12.91
N PHE A 48 2.17 -5.79 -12.80
CA PHE A 48 1.25 -4.80 -13.34
C PHE A 48 0.51 -4.16 -12.17
N VAL A 49 0.56 -2.84 -12.08
CA VAL A 49 -0.10 -2.06 -11.03
C VAL A 49 -1.15 -1.20 -11.70
N SER A 50 -2.38 -1.25 -11.21
CA SER A 50 -3.46 -0.36 -11.65
C SER A 50 -3.98 0.49 -10.51
N SER A 51 -4.34 1.72 -10.85
CA SER A 51 -4.98 2.68 -9.95
C SER A 51 -6.04 3.47 -10.73
N TYR A 52 -6.94 4.12 -10.01
CA TYR A 52 -7.94 5.03 -10.58
C TYR A 52 -8.08 6.27 -9.70
N GLY A 53 -8.41 7.43 -10.29
CA GLY A 53 -8.55 8.66 -9.53
C GLY A 53 -7.23 9.09 -8.89
N VAL A 54 -7.13 8.97 -7.56
CA VAL A 54 -5.94 9.31 -6.77
C VAL A 54 -5.12 8.04 -6.48
N PRO A 55 -3.92 7.88 -7.06
CA PRO A 55 -3.04 6.75 -6.76
C PRO A 55 -2.62 6.73 -5.29
N SER A 56 -2.32 5.53 -4.78
CA SER A 56 -1.77 5.35 -3.44
C SER A 56 -0.49 6.17 -3.23
N THR A 57 -0.38 6.82 -2.08
CA THR A 57 0.86 7.47 -1.62
C THR A 57 2.03 6.49 -1.49
N LEU A 58 1.77 5.19 -1.32
CA LEU A 58 2.80 4.14 -1.26
C LEU A 58 3.44 3.83 -2.62
N LEU A 59 2.89 4.34 -3.73
CA LEU A 59 3.49 4.21 -5.07
C LEU A 59 4.50 5.31 -5.40
N THR A 60 4.47 6.43 -4.67
CA THR A 60 5.35 7.58 -4.90
C THR A 60 6.52 7.58 -3.93
N VAL A 61 7.70 7.97 -4.41
CA VAL A 61 8.87 8.21 -3.56
C VAL A 61 8.96 9.72 -3.36
N HIS A 62 8.69 10.19 -2.15
CA HIS A 62 8.94 11.57 -1.73
C HIS A 62 10.37 11.70 -1.20
#